data_AF-A0A959RT78-F1
#
_entry.id   AF-A0A959RT78-F1
#
_cell.length_a   1.000
_cell.length_b   1.000
_cell.length_c   1.000
_cell.angle_alpha   90.00
_cell.angle_beta   90.00
_cell.angle_gamma   90.00
#
_symmetry.space_group_name_H-M   'P 1'
#
loop_
_entity.id
_entity.type
_entity.pdbx_description
1 polymer ?
#
loop_
_entity_poly.entity_id
_entity_poly.type
_entity_poly.pdbx_seq_one_letter_code
_entity_poly.pdbx_strand_id
1 'polypeptide(L)'
;MVNFIVYSYLFFLFPEFFETIGKNIKLSIVVGAIFYIAGLILYPIEAQGPLLQYKMLLSGHNDIFRFPILQYMPVFLFGLNMGWLLRVSKNAVEKRKIIFKFIAILAVLPLTVFILQATNSTIYIQHFLNFDRWPPSLPFLALGVAFSLGSFFVVIKNSNIDKIPYAYEFLIKIGKSAYLYYIVHLVLLQIYEIVIGHRDSSPVFYLVATFILFILTTNIIKRFSEKDRS
;
A
#
# COMPACT_ATOMS: atom_id res chain seq x y z
N MET A 1 -9.75 7.10 1.20
CA MET A 1 -10.95 6.21 1.26
C MET A 1 -11.69 6.14 -0.08
N VAL A 2 -11.84 7.23 -0.85
CA VAL A 2 -12.61 7.21 -2.11
C VAL A 2 -12.03 6.27 -3.18
N ASN A 3 -10.71 6.24 -3.37
CA ASN A 3 -10.05 5.42 -4.40
C ASN A 3 -10.39 3.95 -4.30
N PHE A 4 -10.54 3.50 -3.08
CA PHE A 4 -10.80 2.13 -2.73
C PHE A 4 -12.21 1.71 -3.11
N ILE A 5 -13.19 2.56 -2.86
CA ILE A 5 -14.56 2.40 -3.36
C ILE A 5 -14.50 2.33 -4.90
N VAL A 6 -13.72 3.20 -5.53
CA VAL A 6 -13.56 3.20 -6.99
C VAL A 6 -12.91 1.90 -7.48
N TYR A 7 -11.83 1.41 -6.85
CA TYR A 7 -11.22 0.14 -7.24
C TYR A 7 -12.14 -1.06 -7.02
N SER A 8 -12.89 -1.10 -5.92
CA SER A 8 -13.89 -2.14 -5.69
C SER A 8 -14.99 -2.10 -6.75
N TYR A 9 -15.43 -0.91 -7.14
CA TYR A 9 -16.41 -0.73 -8.21
C TYR A 9 -15.85 -1.13 -9.58
N LEU A 10 -14.63 -0.72 -9.92
CA LEU A 10 -13.94 -1.13 -11.16
C LEU A 10 -13.73 -2.64 -11.20
N PHE A 11 -13.34 -3.25 -10.08
CA PHE A 11 -13.20 -4.70 -9.98
C PHE A 11 -14.53 -5.42 -10.21
N PHE A 12 -15.63 -4.88 -9.67
CA PHE A 12 -16.96 -5.42 -9.89
C PHE A 12 -17.44 -5.29 -11.34
N LEU A 13 -17.16 -4.16 -12.00
CA LEU A 13 -17.54 -3.93 -13.40
C LEU A 13 -16.69 -4.74 -14.39
N PHE A 14 -15.41 -4.96 -14.10
CA PHE A 14 -14.45 -5.61 -15.00
C PHE A 14 -13.72 -6.78 -14.33
N PRO A 15 -14.44 -7.79 -13.79
CA PRO A 15 -13.83 -8.83 -12.98
C PRO A 15 -12.82 -9.67 -13.77
N GLU A 16 -13.13 -10.01 -15.01
CA GLU A 16 -12.26 -10.82 -15.89
C GLU A 16 -10.92 -10.14 -16.18
N PHE A 17 -10.94 -8.81 -16.38
CA PHE A 17 -9.75 -8.02 -16.61
C PHE A 17 -8.83 -8.05 -15.37
N PHE A 18 -9.37 -7.75 -14.19
CA PHE A 18 -8.59 -7.73 -12.96
C PHE A 18 -8.14 -9.12 -12.51
N GLU A 19 -8.92 -10.17 -12.79
CA GLU A 19 -8.49 -11.55 -12.57
C GLU A 19 -7.30 -11.93 -13.46
N THR A 20 -7.36 -11.58 -14.74
CA THR A 20 -6.29 -11.87 -15.71
C THR A 20 -5.00 -11.16 -15.31
N ILE A 21 -5.10 -9.89 -14.95
CA ILE A 21 -3.96 -9.10 -14.44
C ILE A 21 -3.45 -9.69 -13.12
N GLY A 22 -4.34 -9.97 -12.17
CA GLY A 22 -3.96 -10.56 -10.89
C GLY A 22 -3.18 -11.87 -11.02
N LYS A 23 -3.48 -12.69 -12.03
CA LYS A 23 -2.76 -13.95 -12.31
C LYS A 23 -1.38 -13.74 -12.94
N ASN A 24 -1.11 -12.59 -13.55
CA ASN A 24 0.11 -12.32 -14.32
C ASN A 24 0.88 -11.10 -13.79
N ILE A 25 1.93 -11.34 -12.99
CA ILE A 25 2.73 -10.28 -12.37
C ILE A 25 3.36 -9.32 -13.38
N LYS A 26 3.79 -9.81 -14.55
CA LYS A 26 4.40 -8.96 -15.58
C LYS A 26 3.37 -7.98 -16.13
N LEU A 27 2.16 -8.47 -16.41
CA LEU A 27 1.06 -7.62 -16.86
C LEU A 27 0.65 -6.62 -15.78
N SER A 28 0.57 -7.02 -14.50
CA SER A 28 0.33 -6.10 -13.39
C SER A 28 1.35 -4.97 -13.31
N ILE A 29 2.64 -5.29 -13.51
CA ILE A 29 3.72 -4.28 -13.50
C ILE A 29 3.54 -3.31 -14.66
N VAL A 30 3.30 -3.81 -15.88
CA VAL A 30 3.14 -2.97 -17.07
C VAL A 30 1.91 -2.06 -16.94
N VAL A 31 0.75 -2.63 -16.59
CA VAL A 31 -0.49 -1.84 -16.41
C VAL A 31 -0.31 -0.84 -15.27
N GLY A 32 0.25 -1.26 -14.13
CA GLY A 32 0.54 -0.37 -13.01
C GLY A 32 1.43 0.80 -13.44
N ALA A 33 2.52 0.53 -14.17
CA ALA A 33 3.43 1.55 -14.67
C ALA A 33 2.73 2.54 -15.61
N ILE A 34 1.89 2.07 -16.55
CA ILE A 34 1.12 2.93 -17.45
C ILE A 34 0.22 3.88 -16.66
N PHE A 35 -0.55 3.36 -15.72
CA PHE A 35 -1.44 4.18 -14.88
C PHE A 35 -0.67 5.17 -14.01
N TYR A 36 0.44 4.73 -13.41
CA TYR A 36 1.27 5.60 -12.58
C TYR A 36 1.88 6.75 -13.39
N ILE A 37 2.44 6.47 -14.58
CA ILE A 37 2.99 7.47 -15.49
C ILE A 37 1.89 8.43 -15.97
N ALA A 38 0.71 7.92 -16.34
CA ALA A 38 -0.43 8.76 -16.70
C ALA A 38 -0.83 9.71 -15.56
N GLY A 39 -0.85 9.21 -14.32
CA GLY A 39 -1.10 10.02 -13.13
C GLY A 39 -0.05 11.12 -12.93
N LEU A 40 1.23 10.80 -13.12
CA LEU A 40 2.31 11.78 -13.05
C LEU A 40 2.22 12.87 -14.14
N ILE A 41 1.86 12.50 -15.37
CA ILE A 41 1.67 13.44 -16.47
C ILE A 41 0.45 14.34 -16.21
N LEU A 42 -0.63 13.78 -15.65
CA LEU A 42 -1.87 14.52 -15.38
C LEU A 42 -1.74 15.47 -14.16
N TYR A 43 -0.91 15.13 -13.18
CA TYR A 43 -0.75 15.90 -11.94
C TYR A 43 -0.42 17.39 -12.14
N PRO A 44 0.57 17.79 -12.96
CA PRO A 44 0.92 19.21 -13.14
C PRO A 44 -0.06 19.99 -14.02
N ILE A 45 -0.96 19.34 -14.77
CA ILE A 45 -1.86 20.02 -15.71
C ILE A 45 -2.88 20.85 -14.96
N GLU A 46 -2.91 22.17 -15.14
CA GLU A 46 -3.91 23.03 -14.50
C GLU A 46 -5.32 22.71 -15.01
N ALA A 47 -6.27 22.60 -14.08
CA ALA A 47 -7.68 22.36 -14.39
C ALA A 47 -8.52 23.35 -13.59
N GLN A 48 -9.60 23.85 -14.19
CA GLN A 48 -10.50 24.82 -13.58
C GLN A 48 -11.94 24.30 -13.57
N GLY A 49 -12.77 24.86 -12.68
CA GLY A 49 -14.18 24.51 -12.58
C GLY A 49 -14.43 23.03 -12.23
N PRO A 50 -15.47 22.38 -12.78
CA PRO A 50 -15.80 21.00 -12.47
C PRO A 50 -14.70 19.98 -12.81
N LEU A 51 -13.88 20.27 -13.83
CA LEU A 51 -12.77 19.40 -14.25
C LEU A 51 -11.70 19.25 -13.16
N LEU A 52 -11.54 20.26 -12.30
CA LEU A 52 -10.61 20.20 -11.18
C LEU A 52 -10.92 19.05 -10.23
N GLN A 53 -12.20 18.78 -9.95
CA GLN A 53 -12.60 17.69 -9.04
C GLN A 53 -12.25 16.31 -9.60
N TYR A 54 -12.45 16.10 -10.89
CA TYR A 54 -12.08 14.84 -11.55
C TYR A 54 -10.56 14.67 -11.61
N LYS A 55 -9.81 15.74 -11.94
CA LYS A 55 -8.35 15.72 -11.87
C LYS A 55 -7.85 15.39 -10.46
N MET A 56 -8.40 16.06 -9.44
CA MET A 56 -8.08 15.82 -8.03
C MET A 56 -8.27 14.34 -7.66
N LEU A 57 -9.36 13.72 -8.10
CA LEU A 57 -9.63 12.31 -7.85
C LEU A 57 -8.65 11.37 -8.57
N LEU A 58 -8.34 11.67 -9.84
CA LEU A 58 -7.53 10.80 -10.70
C LEU A 58 -6.04 10.90 -10.42
N SER A 59 -5.49 12.12 -10.40
CA SER A 59 -4.04 12.37 -10.27
C SER A 59 -3.64 13.05 -8.96
N GLY A 60 -4.59 13.56 -8.18
CA GLY A 60 -4.34 14.13 -6.85
C GLY A 60 -4.24 15.65 -6.88
N HIS A 61 -4.25 16.25 -5.69
CA HIS A 61 -4.02 17.67 -5.47
C HIS A 61 -3.48 17.90 -4.05
N ASN A 62 -2.84 19.04 -3.82
CA ASN A 62 -2.20 19.37 -2.54
C ASN A 62 -3.20 19.53 -1.37
N ASP A 63 -4.46 19.84 -1.68
CA ASP A 63 -5.47 20.21 -0.69
C ASP A 63 -6.38 19.03 -0.34
N ILE A 64 -7.10 18.52 -1.35
CA ILE A 64 -8.16 17.51 -1.21
C ILE A 64 -7.86 16.33 -2.15
N PHE A 65 -8.31 15.13 -1.79
CA PHE A 65 -8.07 13.89 -2.55
C PHE A 65 -6.59 13.54 -2.68
N ARG A 66 -5.96 13.55 -1.52
CA ARG A 66 -4.62 13.01 -1.21
C ARG A 66 -4.55 11.50 -1.33
N PHE A 67 -5.22 10.89 -2.29
CA PHE A 67 -4.98 9.52 -2.69
C PHE A 67 -5.43 9.55 -4.14
N PRO A 68 -4.55 9.60 -5.13
CA PRO A 68 -5.00 9.61 -6.51
C PRO A 68 -5.13 8.20 -7.09
N ILE A 69 -6.20 7.96 -7.86
CA ILE A 69 -6.52 6.64 -8.40
C ILE A 69 -5.42 6.14 -9.35
N LEU A 70 -4.84 7.02 -10.16
CA LEU A 70 -3.86 6.60 -11.16
C LEU A 70 -2.55 6.12 -10.51
N GLN A 71 -2.00 6.89 -9.57
CA GLN A 71 -0.73 6.56 -8.92
C GLN A 71 -0.85 5.45 -7.86
N TYR A 72 -2.04 5.18 -7.34
CA TYR A 72 -2.26 4.03 -6.43
C TYR A 72 -2.65 2.73 -7.15
N MET A 73 -2.88 2.75 -8.47
CA MET A 73 -3.15 1.56 -9.25
C MET A 73 -2.05 0.47 -9.13
N PRO A 74 -0.74 0.79 -9.16
CA PRO A 74 0.32 -0.20 -8.92
C PRO A 74 0.14 -0.95 -7.60
N VAL A 75 -0.22 -0.23 -6.52
CA VAL A 75 -0.44 -0.83 -5.20
C VAL A 75 -1.64 -1.77 -5.22
N PHE A 76 -2.73 -1.36 -5.87
CA PHE A 76 -3.91 -2.19 -6.02
C PHE A 76 -3.63 -3.48 -6.81
N LEU A 77 -3.00 -3.36 -7.98
CA LEU A 77 -2.66 -4.51 -8.83
C LEU A 77 -1.64 -5.44 -8.16
N PHE A 78 -0.69 -4.87 -7.42
CA PHE A 78 0.23 -5.63 -6.58
C PHE A 78 -0.53 -6.44 -5.53
N GLY A 79 -1.49 -5.81 -4.84
CA GLY A 79 -2.37 -6.47 -3.88
C GLY A 79 -3.16 -7.64 -4.49
N LEU A 80 -3.72 -7.46 -5.70
CA LEU A 80 -4.39 -8.53 -6.43
C LEU A 80 -3.45 -9.69 -6.77
N ASN A 81 -2.25 -9.39 -7.27
CA ASN A 81 -1.27 -10.41 -7.61
C ASN A 81 -0.80 -11.20 -6.39
N MET A 82 -0.52 -10.50 -5.30
CA MET A 82 -0.19 -11.12 -4.02
C MET A 82 -1.33 -11.99 -3.49
N GLY A 83 -2.57 -11.49 -3.53
CA GLY A 83 -3.75 -12.25 -3.12
C GLY A 83 -3.90 -13.56 -3.92
N TRP A 84 -3.65 -13.52 -5.23
CA TRP A 84 -3.64 -14.70 -6.07
C TRP A 84 -2.55 -15.70 -5.68
N LEU A 85 -1.29 -15.23 -5.55
CA LEU A 85 -0.17 -16.08 -5.15
C LEU A 85 -0.41 -16.76 -3.81
N LEU A 86 -0.91 -16.02 -2.82
CA LEU A 86 -1.23 -16.57 -1.50
C LEU A 86 -2.40 -17.55 -1.50
N ARG A 87 -3.35 -17.38 -2.43
CA ARG A 87 -4.47 -18.29 -2.61
C ARG A 87 -4.04 -19.63 -3.20
N VAL A 88 -3.11 -19.63 -4.15
CA VAL A 88 -2.65 -20.88 -4.81
C VAL A 88 -1.59 -21.64 -4.01
N SER A 89 -0.90 -20.98 -3.08
CA SER A 89 0.07 -21.64 -2.20
C SER A 89 -0.58 -22.63 -1.23
N LYS A 90 -0.01 -23.84 -1.17
CA LYS A 90 -0.64 -24.99 -0.48
C LYS A 90 -0.44 -24.98 1.03
N ASN A 91 0.66 -24.40 1.52
CA ASN A 91 1.00 -24.43 2.93
C ASN A 91 1.50 -23.08 3.47
N ALA A 92 1.45 -22.92 4.79
CA ALA A 92 1.84 -21.69 5.47
C ALA A 92 3.33 -21.34 5.31
N VAL A 93 4.21 -22.33 5.08
CA VAL A 93 5.64 -22.09 4.85
C VAL A 93 5.87 -21.40 3.51
N GLU A 94 5.19 -21.85 2.46
CA GLU A 94 5.25 -21.26 1.13
C GLU A 94 4.70 -19.81 1.14
N LYS A 95 3.54 -19.60 1.78
CA LYS A 95 2.95 -18.25 1.94
C LYS A 95 3.94 -17.29 2.62
N ARG A 96 4.59 -17.72 3.70
CA ARG A 96 5.61 -16.92 4.40
C ARG A 96 6.81 -16.60 3.51
N LYS A 97 7.31 -17.57 2.74
CA LYS A 97 8.41 -17.34 1.79
C LYS A 97 8.04 -16.32 0.72
N ILE A 98 6.83 -16.39 0.17
CA ILE A 98 6.33 -15.43 -0.82
C ILE A 98 6.30 -14.03 -0.20
N ILE A 99 5.61 -13.87 0.94
CA ILE A 99 5.50 -12.56 1.61
C ILE A 99 6.88 -11.98 1.92
N PHE A 100 7.78 -12.78 2.49
CA PHE A 100 9.14 -12.34 2.81
C PHE A 100 9.92 -11.90 1.57
N LYS A 101 9.84 -12.66 0.47
CA LYS A 101 10.47 -12.31 -0.81
C LYS A 101 9.99 -10.95 -1.31
N PHE A 102 8.69 -10.69 -1.23
CA PHE A 102 8.13 -9.41 -1.65
C PHE A 102 8.50 -8.25 -0.73
N ILE A 103 8.49 -8.45 0.59
CA ILE A 103 9.00 -7.45 1.54
C ILE A 103 10.45 -7.11 1.21
N ALA A 104 11.30 -8.11 0.99
CA ALA A 104 12.70 -7.91 0.67
C ALA A 104 12.88 -7.11 -0.62
N ILE A 105 12.16 -7.46 -1.69
CA ILE A 105 12.20 -6.72 -2.98
C ILE A 105 11.72 -5.27 -2.79
N LEU A 106 10.60 -5.06 -2.11
CA LEU A 106 10.03 -3.73 -1.89
C LEU A 106 10.88 -2.87 -0.96
N ALA A 107 11.67 -3.48 -0.06
CA ALA A 107 12.60 -2.78 0.81
C ALA A 107 13.84 -2.26 0.06
N VAL A 108 14.20 -2.85 -1.10
CA VAL A 108 15.33 -2.38 -1.91
C VAL A 108 15.12 -0.94 -2.35
N LEU A 109 13.94 -0.60 -2.89
CA LEU A 109 13.64 0.75 -3.38
C LEU A 109 13.88 1.87 -2.34
N PRO A 110 13.22 1.85 -1.16
CA PRO A 110 13.42 2.88 -0.14
C PRO A 110 14.83 2.83 0.47
N LEU A 111 15.47 1.66 0.53
CA LEU A 111 16.85 1.56 1.01
C LEU A 111 17.85 2.19 0.04
N THR A 112 17.72 1.92 -1.26
CA THR A 112 18.55 2.54 -2.30
C THR A 112 18.39 4.07 -2.27
N VAL A 113 17.15 4.54 -2.14
CA VAL A 113 16.85 5.98 -1.97
C VAL A 113 17.56 6.55 -0.75
N PHE A 114 17.44 5.90 0.41
CA PHE A 114 18.06 6.35 1.66
C PHE A 114 19.59 6.43 1.54
N ILE A 115 20.24 5.43 0.92
CA ILE A 115 21.69 5.41 0.69
C ILE A 115 22.11 6.53 -0.27
N LEU A 116 21.37 6.76 -1.36
CA LEU A 116 21.66 7.81 -2.33
C LEU A 116 21.51 9.22 -1.73
N GLN A 117 20.51 9.42 -0.87
CA GLN A 117 20.36 10.67 -0.11
C GLN A 117 21.51 10.88 0.88
N ALA A 118 21.91 9.84 1.61
CA ALA A 118 23.01 9.91 2.59
C ALA A 118 24.38 10.22 1.97
N THR A 119 24.55 9.96 0.68
CA THR A 119 25.82 10.16 -0.05
C THR A 119 25.92 11.51 -0.76
N ASN A 120 24.95 12.43 -0.56
CA ASN A 120 24.89 13.75 -1.21
C ASN A 120 25.02 13.70 -2.75
N SER A 121 24.59 12.60 -3.36
CA SER A 121 24.72 12.38 -4.81
C SER A 121 23.68 13.20 -5.58
N THR A 122 24.16 14.26 -6.27
CA THR A 122 23.51 15.09 -7.32
C THR A 122 22.04 15.50 -7.16
N ILE A 123 21.83 16.82 -7.14
CA ILE A 123 20.55 17.57 -7.08
C ILE A 123 19.46 17.05 -8.04
N TYR A 124 19.82 16.54 -9.22
CA TYR A 124 18.85 16.12 -10.24
C TYR A 124 18.05 14.85 -9.90
N ILE A 125 18.54 13.99 -8.99
CA ILE A 125 17.86 12.73 -8.65
C ILE A 125 16.90 12.92 -7.45
N GLN A 126 16.93 14.09 -6.79
CA GLN A 126 16.14 14.34 -5.59
C GLN A 126 14.63 14.23 -5.85
N HIS A 127 14.09 14.79 -6.94
CA HIS A 127 12.64 14.69 -7.21
C HIS A 127 12.12 13.26 -7.43
N PHE A 128 12.94 12.33 -7.95
CA PHE A 128 12.55 10.94 -8.14
C PHE A 128 12.81 10.07 -6.90
N LEU A 129 13.74 10.50 -6.04
CA LEU A 129 14.14 9.79 -4.82
C LEU A 129 13.57 10.43 -3.56
N ASN A 130 12.77 11.47 -3.65
CA ASN A 130 12.14 12.01 -2.45
C ASN A 130 11.04 11.06 -1.97
N PHE A 131 10.85 11.00 -0.65
CA PHE A 131 9.68 10.37 -0.04
C PHE A 131 8.45 11.29 -0.14
N ASP A 132 8.28 11.92 -1.31
CA ASP A 132 7.19 12.84 -1.57
C ASP A 132 5.86 12.09 -1.46
N ARG A 133 4.99 12.66 -0.63
CA ARG A 133 3.66 12.11 -0.41
C ARG A 133 2.74 12.47 -1.58
N TRP A 134 2.95 13.61 -2.24
CA TRP A 134 2.05 14.17 -3.27
C TRP A 134 2.82 14.78 -4.47
N PRO A 135 2.70 14.20 -5.68
CA PRO A 135 2.12 12.89 -5.96
C PRO A 135 2.93 11.79 -5.24
N PRO A 136 2.33 10.66 -4.87
CA PRO A 136 3.02 9.66 -4.06
C PRO A 136 4.18 9.06 -4.86
N SER A 137 5.40 9.19 -4.34
CA SER A 137 6.58 8.66 -5.00
C SER A 137 6.65 7.12 -4.93
N LEU A 138 7.36 6.49 -5.86
CA LEU A 138 7.55 5.03 -5.84
C LEU A 138 8.19 4.52 -4.53
N PRO A 139 9.22 5.17 -3.95
CA PRO A 139 9.75 4.78 -2.64
C PRO A 139 8.72 4.85 -1.52
N PHE A 140 7.87 5.89 -1.53
CA PHE A 140 6.78 6.04 -0.55
C PHE A 140 5.75 4.91 -0.69
N LEU A 141 5.32 4.60 -1.91
CA LEU A 141 4.39 3.49 -2.17
C LEU A 141 5.01 2.14 -1.77
N ALA A 142 6.26 1.89 -2.15
CA ALA A 142 6.97 0.65 -1.83
C ALA A 142 7.09 0.44 -0.31
N LEU A 143 7.40 1.51 0.43
CA LEU A 143 7.48 1.48 1.89
C LEU A 143 6.11 1.15 2.52
N GLY A 144 5.02 1.78 2.06
CA GLY A 144 3.67 1.50 2.54
C GLY A 144 3.22 0.06 2.28
N VAL A 145 3.55 -0.49 1.11
CA VAL A 145 3.26 -1.89 0.77
C VAL A 145 4.13 -2.84 1.59
N ALA A 146 5.43 -2.59 1.73
CA ALA A 146 6.34 -3.39 2.54
C ALA A 146 5.89 -3.42 4.01
N PHE A 147 5.45 -2.28 4.54
CA PHE A 147 4.88 -2.18 5.88
C PHE A 147 3.61 -3.04 6.06
N SER A 148 2.69 -2.94 5.10
CA SER A 148 1.44 -3.70 5.11
C SER A 148 1.72 -5.22 5.07
N LEU A 149 2.65 -5.65 4.21
CA LEU A 149 3.08 -7.03 4.12
C LEU A 149 3.82 -7.50 5.37
N GLY A 150 4.69 -6.67 5.96
CA GLY A 150 5.40 -6.98 7.21
C GLY A 150 4.42 -7.20 8.38
N SER A 151 3.37 -6.38 8.44
CA SER A 151 2.32 -6.51 9.45
C SER A 151 1.59 -7.84 9.28
N PHE A 152 1.21 -8.15 8.04
CA PHE A 152 0.59 -9.42 7.69
C PHE A 152 1.50 -10.63 7.97
N PHE A 153 2.79 -10.51 7.70
CA PHE A 153 3.79 -11.55 7.99
C PHE A 153 3.89 -11.85 9.49
N VAL A 154 3.93 -10.83 10.33
CA VAL A 154 3.97 -10.99 11.79
C VAL A 154 2.70 -11.67 12.30
N VAL A 155 1.54 -11.29 11.78
CA VAL A 155 0.28 -11.96 12.10
C VAL A 155 0.36 -13.44 11.74
N ILE A 156 0.67 -13.79 10.49
CA ILE A 156 0.76 -15.19 10.05
C ILE A 156 1.79 -15.99 10.87
N LYS A 157 2.94 -15.40 11.19
CA LYS A 157 4.00 -16.08 11.94
C LYS A 157 3.57 -16.45 13.36
N ASN A 158 2.85 -15.54 14.03
CA ASN A 158 2.51 -15.66 15.45
C ASN A 158 1.13 -16.27 15.69
N SER A 159 0.26 -16.27 14.69
CA SER A 159 -1.03 -16.92 14.79
C SER A 159 -0.90 -18.42 14.51
N ASN A 160 -1.43 -19.27 15.41
CA ASN A 160 -1.81 -20.65 15.09
C ASN A 160 -3.05 -20.65 14.17
N ILE A 161 -3.01 -19.88 13.08
CA ILE A 161 -4.14 -19.63 12.18
C ILE A 161 -4.68 -20.94 11.58
N ASP A 162 -3.80 -21.93 11.40
CA ASP A 162 -4.16 -23.27 10.93
C ASP A 162 -5.10 -24.03 11.90
N LYS A 163 -5.24 -23.56 13.15
CA LYS A 163 -6.10 -24.18 14.19
C LYS A 163 -7.42 -23.45 14.42
N ILE A 164 -7.68 -22.34 13.74
CA ILE A 164 -8.90 -21.54 13.95
C ILE A 164 -9.57 -21.30 12.58
N PRO A 165 -10.43 -22.23 12.12
CA PRO A 165 -11.02 -22.16 10.79
C PRO A 165 -11.81 -20.85 10.58
N TYR A 166 -12.49 -20.35 11.62
CA TYR A 166 -13.25 -19.10 11.53
C TYR A 166 -12.39 -17.84 11.52
N ALA A 167 -11.32 -17.75 12.30
CA ALA A 167 -10.42 -16.59 12.25
C ALA A 167 -9.56 -16.60 10.98
N TYR A 168 -9.21 -17.77 10.44
CA TYR A 168 -8.54 -17.89 9.15
C TYR A 168 -9.49 -17.58 7.98
N GLU A 169 -10.72 -18.08 7.98
CA GLU A 169 -11.74 -17.69 6.99
C GLU A 169 -12.09 -16.22 7.11
N PHE A 170 -12.21 -15.70 8.34
CA PHE A 170 -12.41 -14.28 8.59
C PHE A 170 -11.18 -13.51 8.15
N LEU A 171 -9.94 -13.93 8.40
CA LEU A 171 -8.69 -13.29 7.94
C LEU A 171 -8.38 -13.52 6.47
N ILE A 172 -9.03 -14.47 5.78
CA ILE A 172 -9.01 -14.65 4.32
C ILE A 172 -10.10 -13.80 3.67
N LYS A 173 -11.31 -13.76 4.25
CA LYS A 173 -12.42 -12.88 3.85
C LYS A 173 -12.06 -11.42 4.06
N ILE A 174 -11.48 -11.14 5.22
CA ILE A 174 -10.79 -9.92 5.56
C ILE A 174 -9.60 -9.85 4.64
N GLY A 175 -8.77 -10.89 4.48
CA GLY A 175 -7.55 -11.09 3.64
C GLY A 175 -7.63 -10.74 2.15
N LYS A 176 -8.83 -10.46 1.67
CA LYS A 176 -9.12 -9.24 0.90
C LYS A 176 -8.58 -7.94 1.61
N SER A 177 -7.60 -8.02 2.53
CA SER A 177 -7.36 -7.12 3.69
C SER A 177 -6.07 -6.39 3.54
N ALA A 178 -5.25 -6.75 2.56
CA ALA A 178 -4.27 -5.78 2.08
C ALA A 178 -4.96 -4.41 1.91
N TYR A 179 -6.24 -4.41 1.50
CA TYR A 179 -7.17 -3.30 1.55
C TYR A 179 -7.47 -2.74 2.95
N LEU A 180 -7.84 -3.54 3.96
CA LEU A 180 -8.15 -3.04 5.31
C LEU A 180 -6.89 -2.56 6.05
N TYR A 181 -5.76 -3.26 5.92
CA TYR A 181 -4.45 -2.83 6.44
C TYR A 181 -3.99 -1.55 5.78
N TYR A 182 -4.18 -1.43 4.46
CA TYR A 182 -3.89 -0.18 3.75
C TYR A 182 -4.91 0.91 4.14
N ILE A 183 -6.20 0.63 4.32
CA ILE A 183 -7.20 1.58 4.86
C ILE A 183 -6.85 2.02 6.28
N VAL A 184 -6.49 1.10 7.18
CA VAL A 184 -6.05 1.41 8.54
C VAL A 184 -4.79 2.26 8.46
N HIS A 185 -3.82 1.91 7.61
CA HIS A 185 -2.64 2.73 7.36
C HIS A 185 -3.00 4.13 6.83
N LEU A 186 -4.00 4.25 5.93
CA LEU A 186 -4.46 5.54 5.42
C LEU A 186 -5.21 6.38 6.46
N VAL A 187 -6.07 5.75 7.26
CA VAL A 187 -6.77 6.40 8.37
C VAL A 187 -5.76 6.87 9.40
N LEU A 188 -4.73 6.07 9.69
CA LEU A 188 -3.65 6.45 10.59
C LEU A 188 -2.77 7.56 10.00
N LEU A 189 -2.48 7.55 8.69
CA LEU A 189 -1.83 8.67 8.00
C LEU A 189 -2.66 9.95 8.10
N GLN A 190 -3.99 9.84 8.05
CA GLN A 190 -4.90 10.98 8.20
C GLN A 190 -4.92 11.49 9.65
N ILE A 191 -4.93 10.60 10.64
CA ILE A 191 -4.81 10.95 12.07
C ILE A 191 -3.45 11.61 12.33
N TYR A 192 -2.37 11.05 11.80
CA TYR A 192 -1.03 11.63 11.87
C TYR A 192 -1.02 13.06 11.33
N GLU A 193 -1.60 13.29 10.16
CA GLU A 193 -1.67 14.62 9.56
C GLU A 193 -2.46 15.61 10.43
N ILE A 194 -3.59 15.19 10.99
CA ILE A 194 -4.42 16.03 11.86
C ILE A 194 -3.69 16.37 13.17
N VAL A 195 -2.96 15.41 13.73
CA VAL A 195 -2.29 15.57 15.03
C VAL A 195 -0.97 16.32 14.90
N ILE A 196 -0.26 16.16 13.79
CA ILE A 196 1.16 16.56 13.68
C ILE A 196 1.37 17.67 12.64
N GLY A 197 0.58 17.69 11.55
CA GLY A 197 0.27 18.87 10.71
C GLY A 197 1.39 19.69 10.06
N HIS A 198 2.67 19.51 10.40
CA HIS A 198 3.76 20.34 9.92
C HIS A 198 4.58 19.57 8.88
N ARG A 199 4.73 20.18 7.69
CA ARG A 199 5.44 19.65 6.51
C ARG A 199 6.93 19.35 6.75
N ASP A 200 7.50 19.76 7.88
CA ASP A 200 8.94 19.67 8.17
C ASP A 200 9.34 18.44 9.03
N SER A 201 8.45 17.47 9.20
CA SER A 201 8.77 16.29 10.02
C SER A 201 9.86 15.43 9.36
N SER A 202 10.98 15.26 10.06
CA SER A 202 12.14 14.44 9.67
C SER A 202 11.74 13.03 9.19
N PRO A 203 12.39 12.47 8.15
CA PRO A 203 12.17 11.08 7.70
C PRO A 203 12.31 10.03 8.82
N VAL A 204 13.16 10.31 9.82
CA VAL A 204 13.33 9.46 11.02
C VAL A 204 12.04 9.40 11.82
N PHE A 205 11.33 10.52 11.93
CA PHE A 205 10.08 10.59 12.66
C PHE A 205 8.97 9.81 11.94
N TYR A 206 8.93 9.83 10.59
CA TYR A 206 8.02 8.99 9.82
C TYR A 206 8.26 7.49 10.07
N LEU A 207 9.54 7.07 10.10
CA LEU A 207 9.92 5.69 10.42
C LEU A 207 9.49 5.29 11.85
N VAL A 208 9.73 6.16 12.84
CA VAL A 208 9.33 5.93 14.23
C VAL A 208 7.81 5.86 14.38
N ALA A 209 7.08 6.79 13.77
CA ALA A 209 5.62 6.79 13.80
C ALA A 209 5.06 5.52 13.14
N THR A 210 5.56 5.16 11.96
CA THR A 210 5.20 3.92 11.26
C THR A 210 5.47 2.69 12.14
N PHE A 211 6.61 2.66 12.85
CA PHE A 211 6.95 1.58 13.77
C PHE A 211 6.06 1.51 15.02
N ILE A 212 5.71 2.64 15.63
CA ILE A 212 4.75 2.67 16.75
C ILE A 212 3.39 2.16 16.28
N LEU A 213 2.94 2.62 15.12
CA LEU A 213 1.68 2.19 14.51
C LEU A 213 1.67 0.69 14.19
N PHE A 214 2.80 0.13 13.76
CA PHE A 214 2.98 -1.31 13.59
C PHE A 214 2.63 -2.08 14.88
N ILE A 215 3.23 -1.65 16.00
CA ILE A 215 3.07 -2.28 17.30
C ILE A 215 1.61 -2.20 17.75
N LEU A 216 0.98 -1.04 17.59
CA LEU A 216 -0.44 -0.85 17.97
C LEU A 216 -1.37 -1.74 17.13
N THR A 217 -1.18 -1.74 15.81
CA THR A 217 -2.05 -2.50 14.89
C THR A 217 -1.92 -4.00 15.16
N THR A 218 -0.69 -4.50 15.31
CA THR A 218 -0.43 -5.91 15.62
C THR A 218 -1.02 -6.33 16.98
N ASN A 219 -0.94 -5.48 18.00
CA ASN A 219 -1.54 -5.74 19.32
C ASN A 219 -3.07 -5.77 19.30
N ILE A 220 -3.70 -4.83 18.58
CA ILE A 220 -5.17 -4.79 18.44
C ILE A 220 -5.66 -6.08 17.77
N ILE A 221 -5.02 -6.48 16.68
CA ILE A 221 -5.37 -7.70 15.95
C ILE A 221 -5.17 -8.94 16.82
N LYS A 222 -4.07 -8.99 17.59
CA LYS A 222 -3.82 -10.08 18.53
C LYS A 222 -4.96 -10.19 19.55
N ARG A 223 -5.41 -9.08 20.14
CA ARG A 223 -6.53 -9.07 21.10
C ARG A 223 -7.84 -9.55 20.48
N PHE A 224 -8.15 -9.13 19.26
CA PHE A 224 -9.34 -9.65 18.56
C PHE A 224 -9.23 -11.15 18.31
N SER A 225 -8.05 -11.67 17.92
CA SER A 225 -7.85 -13.10 17.73
C SER A 225 -7.88 -13.92 19.04
N GLU A 226 -7.64 -13.31 20.19
CA GLU A 226 -7.71 -13.96 21.50
C GLU A 226 -9.14 -14.01 22.05
N LYS A 227 -9.95 -12.96 21.81
CA LYS A 227 -11.35 -12.89 22.24
C LYS A 227 -12.25 -13.90 21.53
N ASP A 228 -11.94 -14.27 20.29
CA ASP A 228 -12.66 -15.33 19.56
C ASP A 228 -12.34 -16.74 20.08
N ARG A 229 -11.42 -16.89 21.05
CA ARG A 229 -11.07 -18.17 21.69
C ARG A 229 -11.75 -18.40 23.04
N SER A 230 -12.38 -17.38 23.61
CA SER A 230 -13.08 -17.42 24.91
C SER A 230 -14.59 -17.47 24.72
#